data_AF-A0A9N7YL94-F1
#
_entry.id   AF-A0A9N7YL94-F1
#
_cell.length_a   1.000
_cell.length_b   1.000
_cell.length_c   1.000
_cell.angle_alpha   90.00
_cell.angle_beta   90.00
_cell.angle_gamma   90.00
#
_symmetry.space_group_name_H-M   'P 1'
#
loop_
_entity.id
_entity.type
_entity.pdbx_description
1 polymer ?
#
loop_
_entity_poly.entity_id
_entity_poly.type
_entity_poly.pdbx_seq_one_letter_code
_entity_poly.pdbx_strand_id
1 'polypeptide(L)' 'MDITLINVDHYIRENIKTSLENPSISCFDEAQKHVYLLMERDSCPRFLNSDAYLSLTRKSRTMWYI' A
#
# COMPACT_ATOMS: atom_id res chain seq x y z
N MET A 1 -7.54 16.68 -7.02
CA MET A 1 -7.21 15.37 -6.44
C MET A 1 -6.94 14.46 -7.62
N ASP A 2 -5.67 14.22 -7.95
CA ASP A 2 -5.36 13.22 -8.96
C ASP A 2 -5.74 11.86 -8.38
N ILE A 3 -6.80 11.27 -8.94
CA ILE A 3 -7.16 9.88 -8.66
C ILE A 3 -6.15 9.07 -9.45
N THR A 4 -5.02 8.75 -8.84
CA THR A 4 -4.09 7.77 -9.38
C THR A 4 -4.88 6.47 -9.53
N LEU A 5 -5.04 5.99 -10.76
CA LEU A 5 -5.71 4.73 -11.03
C LEU A 5 -4.86 3.61 -10.43
N ILE A 6 -5.26 3.12 -9.26
CA ILE A 6 -4.63 1.98 -8.60
C ILE A 6 -5.11 0.72 -9.31
N ASN A 7 -4.22 -0.26 -9.48
CA ASN A 7 -4.55 -1.56 -10.05
C ASN A 7 -5.40 -2.35 -9.03
N VAL A 8 -6.71 -2.11 -9.05
CA VAL A 8 -7.71 -2.83 -8.26
C VAL A 8 -8.60 -3.60 -9.21
N ASP A 9 -8.83 -4.88 -8.90
CA ASP A 9 -9.71 -5.76 -9.68
C ASP A 9 -11.11 -5.13 -9.85
N HIS A 10 -11.75 -5.39 -10.99
CA HIS A 10 -13.08 -4.90 -11.35
C HIS A 10 -14.11 -5.19 -10.24
N TYR A 11 -14.04 -6.37 -9.62
CA TYR A 11 -14.91 -6.75 -8.51
C TYR A 11 -14.82 -5.78 -7.32
N ILE A 12 -13.60 -5.34 -6.97
CA ILE A 12 -13.39 -4.43 -5.84
C ILE A 12 -13.90 -3.03 -6.16
N ARG A 13 -13.72 -2.59 -7.41
CA ARG A 13 -14.22 -1.29 -7.86
C ARG A 13 -15.74 -1.21 -7.77
N GLU A 14 -16.45 -2.25 -8.17
CA GLU A 14 -17.92 -2.32 -8.06
C GLU A 14 -18.36 -2.37 -6.59
N ASN A 15 -17.68 -3.13 -5.72
CA ASN A 15 -17.99 -3.14 -4.30
C ASN A 15 -17.84 -1.76 -3.64
N ILE A 16 -16.75 -1.03 -3.92
CA ILE A 16 -16.57 0.34 -3.44
C ILE A 16 -17.70 1.23 -3.93
N LYS A 17 -18.06 1.14 -5.22
CA LYS A 17 -19.11 1.94 -5.83
C LYS A 17 -20.46 1.73 -5.15
N THR A 18 -20.80 0.48 -4.84
CA THR A 18 -22.01 0.13 -4.07
C THR A 18 -21.93 0.63 -2.63
N SER A 19 -20.80 0.47 -1.95
CA SER A 19 -20.63 0.98 -0.58
C SER A 19 -20.74 2.51 -0.52
N LEU A 20 -20.31 3.23 -1.56
CA LEU A 20 -20.45 4.68 -1.66
C LEU A 20 -21.90 5.16 -1.83
N GLU A 21 -22.85 4.28 -2.18
CA GLU A 21 -24.28 4.63 -2.19
C GLU A 21 -24.82 4.93 -0.78
N ASN A 22 -24.22 4.32 0.25
CA ASN A 22 -24.49 4.60 1.66
C ASN A 22 -23.16 4.75 2.43
N PRO A 23 -22.54 5.95 2.38
CA PRO A 23 -21.21 6.17 2.91
C PRO A 23 -21.08 5.80 4.39
N SER A 24 -20.07 4.99 4.68
CA SER A 24 -19.65 4.59 6.01
C SER A 24 -18.13 4.67 6.10
N ILE A 25 -17.60 4.62 7.32
CA ILE A 25 -16.15 4.52 7.55
C ILE A 25 -15.52 3.27 6.93
N SER A 26 -16.32 2.23 6.66
CA SER A 26 -15.86 0.94 6.14
C SER A 26 -15.94 0.81 4.62
N CYS A 27 -16.37 1.85 3.89
CA CYS A 27 -16.55 1.80 2.43
C CYS A 27 -15.29 1.41 1.65
N PHE A 28 -14.11 1.58 2.24
CA PHE A 28 -12.83 1.30 1.60
C PHE A 28 -12.06 0.15 2.26
N ASP A 29 -12.61 -0.55 3.25
CA ASP A 29 -11.87 -1.58 4.00
C ASP A 29 -11.36 -2.70 3.08
N GLU A 30 -12.21 -3.19 2.18
CA GLU A 30 -11.82 -4.22 1.21
C GLU A 30 -10.82 -3.71 0.17
N ALA A 31 -10.95 -2.45 -0.24
CA ALA A 31 -10.01 -1.80 -1.15
C ALA A 31 -8.63 -1.65 -0.50
N GLN A 32 -8.60 -1.20 0.74
CA GLN A 32 -7.40 -1.03 1.54
C GLN A 32 -6.70 -2.38 1.74
N LYS A 33 -7.45 -3.42 2.11
CA LYS A 33 -6.91 -4.78 2.28
C LYS A 33 -6.29 -5.30 0.99
N HIS A 34 -6.95 -5.08 -0.15
CA HIS A 34 -6.42 -5.53 -1.43
C HIS A 34 -5.12 -4.82 -1.83
N VAL A 35 -5.09 -3.48 -1.70
CA VAL A 35 -3.88 -2.71 -1.99
C VAL A 35 -2.75 -3.11 -1.05
N TYR A 36 -3.05 -3.31 0.24
CA TYR A 36 -2.07 -3.81 1.21
C TYR A 36 -1.46 -5.14 0.75
N LEU A 37 -2.28 -6.13 0.42
CA LEU A 37 -1.81 -7.44 -0.02
C LEU A 37 -1.02 -7.37 -1.34
N LEU A 38 -1.43 -6.49 -2.27
CA LEU A 38 -0.70 -6.26 -3.52
C LEU A 38 0.70 -5.68 -3.25
N MET A 39 0.79 -4.68 -2.36
CA MET A 39 2.07 -4.13 -1.94
C MET A 39 2.92 -5.17 -1.22
N GLU A 40 2.34 -5.92 -0.28
CA GLU A 40 3.02 -6.95 0.49
C GLU A 40 3.63 -8.04 -0.41
N ARG A 41 2.94 -8.43 -1.49
CA ARG A 41 3.39 -9.49 -2.40
C ARG A 41 4.39 -9.02 -3.45
N ASP A 42 4.33 -7.77 -3.89
CA ASP A 42 5.17 -7.27 -4.98
C ASP A 42 6.11 -6.12 -4.57
N SER A 43 5.57 -5.02 -4.04
CA SER A 43 6.35 -3.81 -3.78
C SER A 43 7.23 -3.92 -2.53
N CYS A 44 6.74 -4.53 -1.45
CA CYS A 44 7.45 -4.68 -0.19
C CYS A 44 8.74 -5.52 -0.33
N PRO A 45 8.73 -6.71 -0.97
CA PRO A 45 9.95 -7.50 -1.15
C PRO A 45 10.99 -6.75 -2.01
N ARG A 46 10.55 -6.02 -3.03
CA ARG A 46 11.44 -5.19 -3.86
C ARG A 46 12.01 -4.01 -3.07
N PHE A 47 11.19 -3.36 -2.24
CA PHE A 47 11.64 -2.26 -1.39
C PHE A 47 12.70 -2.71 -0.37
N LEU A 48 12.50 -3.85 0.31
CA LEU A 48 13.46 -4.38 1.27
C LEU A 48 14.83 -4.70 0.64
N ASN A 49 14.86 -5.01 -0.65
CA ASN A 49 16.09 -5.25 -1.41
C ASN A 49 16.63 -4.00 -2.12
N SER A 50 15.92 -2.88 -2.07
CA SER A 50 16.30 -1.65 -2.77
C SER A 50 17.40 -0.87 -2.05
N ASP A 51 18.17 -0.11 -2.80
CA ASP A 51 19.19 0.80 -2.25
C ASP A 51 18.59 1.82 -1.28
N ALA A 52 17.33 2.24 -1.49
CA ALA A 52 16.63 3.14 -0.59
C ALA A 52 16.56 2.56 0.82
N TYR A 53 16.07 1.33 0.97
CA TYR A 53 15.98 0.66 2.27
C TYR A 53 17.37 0.32 2.85
N LEU A 54 18.28 -0.20 2.02
CA LEU A 54 19.63 -0.55 2.46
C LEU A 54 20.44 0.68 2.93
N SER A 55 20.22 1.85 2.33
CA SER A 55 20.84 3.10 2.78
C SER A 55 20.35 3.53 4.17
N LEU A 56 19.07 3.33 4.48
CA LEU A 56 18.49 3.64 5.78
C LEU A 56 19.05 2.74 6.88
N THR A 57 19.16 1.43 6.61
CA THR A 57 19.71 0.45 7.57
C THR A 57 21.22 0.62 7.81
N ARG A 58 21.97 1.07 6.81
CA ARG A 58 23.39 1.43 6.99
C ARG A 58 23.55 2.67 7.85
N LYS A 59 22.77 3.73 7.60
CA LYS A 59 22.77 4.96 8.43
C LYS A 59 22.38 4.68 9.87
N SER A 60 21.38 3.82 10.11
CA SER A 60 20.99 3.46 11.47
C SER A 60 22.11 2.73 12.20
N ARG A 61 22.75 1.72 11.59
CA ARG A 61 23.90 1.02 12.20
C ARG A 61 25.06 1.94 12.54
N THR A 62 25.37 2.95 11.72
CA THR A 62 26.46 3.87 12.02
C THR A 62 26.16 4.76 13.23
N MET A 63 24.90 5.18 13.43
CA MET A 63 24.49 6.02 14.57
C MET A 63 24.49 5.28 15.92
N TRP A 64 24.38 3.94 15.94
CA TRP A 64 24.44 3.16 17.20
C TRP A 64 25.87 2.95 17.72
N TYR A 65 26.91 3.27 16.94
CA TYR A 65 28.32 3.10 17.30
C TYR A 65 29.04 4.44 17.59
N ILE A 66 28.28 5.53 17.75
CA ILE A 66 28.75 6.85 18.21
C ILE A 66 28.07 7.13 19.54
#